data_AF-A0A485BC99-F1
#
_entry.id   AF-A0A485BC99-F1
#
_cell.length_a   1.000
_cell.length_b   1.000
_cell.length_c   1.000
_cell.angle_alpha   90.00
_cell.angle_beta   90.00
_cell.angle_gamma   90.00
#
_symmetry.space_group_name_H-M   'P 1'
#
loop_
_entity.id
_entity.type
_entity.pdbx_description
1 polymer ?
#
loop_
_entity_poly.entity_id
_entity_poly.type
_entity_poly.pdbx_seq_one_letter_code
_entity_poly.pdbx_strand_id
1 'polypeptide(L)'
;MEWITQLLPPAFPALAVAHFLALLSPGPDFFLLVGYAIRYRLRGSIGLCLGIAAGNGLYILLVVVGSDLLRQMPLLFNAVELLGAVYLLWIGSHLLRSRARETPSHSVRSTSPSLGKQLLLGLGSSLLNPKNALFYLALMTALLGPHVTFIQQAACGIWMTAVVLLWDLLLVVLIALPQVQHRLKHLIWRIERLAGGILLAFGGWVFVACLCGIRRIGRQRVTVALSLFNTHRLYAARHLSAVHRSFAAKCGGFSAHATIFS
;
A
#
# COMPACT_ATOMS: atom_id res chain seq x y z
N MET A 1 -24.18 -0.26 -14.51
CA MET A 1 -22.71 -0.45 -14.60
C MET A 1 -21.94 0.78 -14.12
N GLU A 2 -22.39 2.01 -14.43
CA GLU A 2 -21.72 3.25 -13.99
C GLU A 2 -21.59 3.42 -12.46
N TRP A 3 -22.58 2.99 -11.69
CA TRP A 3 -22.52 3.06 -10.22
C TRP A 3 -21.45 2.15 -9.60
N ILE A 4 -21.17 0.98 -10.21
CA ILE A 4 -20.11 0.07 -9.74
C ILE A 4 -18.75 0.72 -9.94
N THR A 5 -18.52 1.36 -11.08
CA THR A 5 -17.27 2.06 -11.38
C THR A 5 -17.08 3.34 -10.55
N GLN A 6 -18.17 3.94 -10.07
CA GLN A 6 -18.11 5.05 -9.10
C GLN A 6 -17.74 4.58 -7.70
N LEU A 7 -18.15 3.37 -7.29
CA LEU A 7 -17.88 2.82 -5.96
C LEU A 7 -16.58 2.03 -5.86
N LEU A 8 -16.24 1.26 -6.90
CA LEU A 8 -15.11 0.33 -6.91
C LEU A 8 -14.08 0.74 -7.98
N PRO A 9 -12.81 0.91 -7.59
CA PRO A 9 -11.75 1.19 -8.55
C PRO A 9 -11.45 -0.05 -9.41
N PRO A 10 -10.87 0.11 -10.61
CA PRO A 10 -10.46 -1.02 -11.47
C PRO A 10 -9.48 -1.99 -10.77
N ALA A 11 -8.69 -1.48 -9.82
CA ALA A 11 -7.76 -2.27 -9.01
C ALA A 11 -8.43 -3.07 -7.86
N PHE A 12 -9.75 -2.96 -7.68
CA PHE A 12 -10.48 -3.62 -6.59
C PHE A 12 -10.27 -5.15 -6.52
N PRO A 13 -10.27 -5.92 -7.64
CA PRO A 13 -10.03 -7.36 -7.57
C PRO A 13 -8.66 -7.71 -7.00
N ALA A 14 -7.62 -6.97 -7.39
CA ALA A 14 -6.27 -7.14 -6.86
C ALA A 14 -6.23 -6.80 -5.36
N LEU A 15 -6.92 -5.74 -4.96
CA LEU A 15 -7.06 -5.36 -3.54
C LEU A 15 -7.75 -6.44 -2.73
N ALA A 16 -8.86 -6.98 -3.24
CA ALA A 16 -9.62 -8.01 -2.55
C ALA A 16 -8.76 -9.27 -2.36
N VAL A 17 -8.07 -9.73 -3.40
CA VAL A 17 -7.18 -10.90 -3.33
C VAL A 17 -6.04 -10.66 -2.34
N ALA A 18 -5.35 -9.51 -2.42
CA ALA A 18 -4.26 -9.18 -1.51
C ALA A 18 -4.74 -9.11 -0.05
N HIS A 19 -5.91 -8.50 0.19
CA HIS A 19 -6.53 -8.41 1.52
C HIS A 19 -6.90 -9.78 2.09
N PHE A 20 -7.54 -10.64 1.30
CA PHE A 20 -7.87 -12.01 1.73
C PHE A 20 -6.62 -12.84 2.04
N LEU A 21 -5.57 -12.72 1.23
CA LEU A 21 -4.30 -13.42 1.49
C LEU A 21 -3.61 -12.92 2.76
N ALA A 22 -3.71 -11.61 3.05
CA ALA A 22 -3.19 -11.04 4.29
C ALA A 22 -3.99 -11.48 5.53
N LEU A 23 -5.29 -11.72 5.39
CA LEU A 23 -6.15 -12.29 6.45
C LEU A 23 -5.86 -13.77 6.70
N LEU A 24 -5.50 -14.52 5.66
CA LEU A 24 -5.05 -15.91 5.77
C LEU A 24 -3.68 -16.06 6.45
N SER A 25 -2.87 -15.00 6.42
CA SER A 25 -1.58 -14.91 7.11
C SER A 25 -1.79 -14.66 8.62
N PRO A 26 -1.51 -15.62 9.51
CA PRO A 26 -1.75 -15.46 10.93
C PRO A 26 -0.75 -14.47 11.53
N GLY A 27 -1.28 -13.43 12.16
CA GLY A 27 -0.52 -12.45 12.94
C GLY A 27 -0.69 -12.63 14.45
N PRO A 28 -0.13 -11.72 15.26
CA PRO A 28 -0.36 -11.66 16.71
C PRO A 28 -1.85 -11.64 17.09
N ASP A 29 -2.66 -10.91 16.33
CA ASP A 29 -4.12 -10.82 16.44
C ASP A 29 -4.81 -12.18 16.21
N PHE A 30 -4.39 -12.94 15.21
CA PHE A 30 -4.90 -14.28 14.94
C PHE A 30 -4.67 -15.22 16.14
N PHE A 31 -3.46 -15.22 16.73
CA PHE A 31 -3.17 -16.10 17.87
C PHE A 31 -3.97 -15.71 19.12
N LEU A 32 -4.15 -14.41 19.36
CA LEU A 32 -5.01 -13.92 20.43
C LEU A 32 -6.46 -14.38 20.23
N LEU A 33 -6.97 -14.25 18.99
CA LEU A 33 -8.31 -14.66 18.61
C LEU A 33 -8.53 -16.18 18.78
N VAL A 34 -7.58 -17.00 18.34
CA VAL A 34 -7.62 -18.46 18.51
C VAL A 34 -7.65 -18.84 19.99
N GLY A 35 -6.82 -18.20 20.82
CA GLY A 35 -6.79 -18.45 22.27
C GLY A 35 -8.12 -18.11 22.95
N TYR A 36 -8.73 -16.99 22.55
CA TYR A 36 -10.07 -16.60 23.03
C TYR A 36 -11.18 -17.53 22.53
N ALA A 37 -11.14 -17.93 21.26
CA ALA A 37 -12.10 -18.85 20.67
C ALA A 37 -12.10 -20.21 21.38
N ILE A 38 -10.91 -20.75 21.69
CA ILE A 38 -10.75 -22.02 22.40
C ILE A 38 -11.26 -21.90 23.85
N ARG A 39 -10.94 -20.80 24.55
CA ARG A 39 -11.21 -20.64 25.98
C ARG A 39 -12.66 -20.20 26.28
N TYR A 40 -13.20 -19.29 25.47
CA TYR A 40 -14.47 -18.59 25.76
C TYR A 40 -15.55 -18.77 24.69
N ARG A 41 -15.26 -19.49 23.59
CA ARG A 41 -16.15 -19.69 22.43
C ARG A 41 -16.62 -18.35 21.82
N LEU A 42 -17.65 -18.42 20.98
CA LEU A 42 -18.19 -17.25 20.28
C LEU A 42 -18.61 -16.13 21.23
N ARG A 43 -19.45 -16.42 22.23
CA ARG A 43 -20.00 -15.41 23.14
C ARG A 43 -18.93 -14.61 23.90
N GLY A 44 -17.80 -15.23 24.24
CA GLY A 44 -16.69 -14.54 24.91
C GLY A 44 -15.59 -14.02 23.99
N SER A 45 -15.81 -14.03 22.67
CA SER A 45 -14.85 -13.52 21.67
C SER A 45 -15.43 -12.44 20.76
N ILE A 46 -16.73 -12.16 20.79
CA ILE A 46 -17.37 -11.12 19.94
C ILE A 46 -16.75 -9.75 20.18
N GLY A 47 -16.54 -9.36 21.44
CA GLY A 47 -15.90 -8.08 21.76
C GLY A 47 -14.47 -8.01 21.22
N LEU A 48 -13.77 -9.14 21.21
CA LEU A 48 -12.41 -9.22 20.66
C LEU A 48 -12.42 -9.01 19.13
N CYS A 49 -13.31 -9.68 18.42
CA CYS A 49 -13.47 -9.54 16.96
C CYS A 49 -13.80 -8.09 16.57
N LEU A 50 -14.73 -7.46 17.30
CA LEU A 50 -15.08 -6.05 17.08
C LEU A 50 -13.90 -5.12 17.35
N GLY A 51 -13.11 -5.40 18.38
CA GLY A 51 -11.90 -4.63 18.69
C GLY A 51 -10.84 -4.75 17.60
N ILE A 52 -10.62 -5.97 17.09
CA ILE A 52 -9.68 -6.22 16.00
C ILE A 52 -10.13 -5.48 14.74
N ALA A 53 -11.40 -5.64 14.35
CA ALA A 53 -11.97 -4.95 13.20
C ALA A 53 -11.88 -3.42 13.34
N ALA A 54 -12.16 -2.87 14.53
CA ALA A 54 -12.05 -1.44 14.79
C ALA A 54 -10.61 -0.92 14.67
N GLY A 55 -9.62 -1.67 15.18
CA GLY A 55 -8.21 -1.28 15.07
C GLY A 55 -7.72 -1.28 13.61
N ASN A 56 -8.11 -2.29 12.84
CA ASN A 56 -7.86 -2.34 11.40
C ASN A 56 -8.59 -1.20 10.65
N GLY A 57 -9.85 -0.93 11.01
CA GLY A 57 -10.63 0.18 10.49
C GLY A 57 -10.01 1.55 10.77
N LEU A 58 -9.37 1.72 11.95
CA LEU A 58 -8.66 2.95 12.28
C LEU A 58 -7.43 3.17 11.39
N TYR A 59 -6.65 2.12 11.09
CA TYR A 59 -5.55 2.23 10.12
C TYR A 59 -6.05 2.61 8.73
N ILE A 60 -7.09 1.94 8.26
CA ILE A 60 -7.72 2.25 6.98
C ILE A 60 -8.17 3.71 6.96
N LEU A 61 -8.87 4.17 8.00
CA LEU A 61 -9.33 5.55 8.11
C LEU A 61 -8.17 6.55 8.06
N LEU A 62 -7.10 6.30 8.83
CA LEU A 62 -5.91 7.15 8.82
C LEU A 62 -5.28 7.25 7.44
N VAL A 63 -5.24 6.14 6.69
CA VAL A 63 -4.68 6.14 5.34
C VAL A 63 -5.61 6.85 4.35
N VAL A 64 -6.93 6.66 4.44
CA VAL A 64 -7.91 7.34 3.59
C VAL A 64 -7.85 8.86 3.81
N VAL A 65 -7.83 9.31 5.06
CA VAL A 65 -7.73 10.74 5.41
C VAL A 65 -6.35 11.30 5.03
N GLY A 66 -5.27 10.55 5.25
CA GLY A 66 -3.90 10.96 4.92
C GLY A 66 -3.56 10.89 3.43
N SER A 67 -4.40 10.26 2.61
CA SER A 67 -4.14 10.06 1.17
C SER A 67 -4.01 11.38 0.41
N ASP A 68 -4.77 12.40 0.77
CA ASP A 68 -4.75 13.70 0.10
C ASP A 68 -3.44 14.46 0.37
N LEU A 69 -2.95 14.39 1.61
CA LEU A 69 -1.65 14.95 1.99
C LEU A 69 -0.50 14.24 1.25
N LEU A 70 -0.57 12.91 1.13
CA LEU A 70 0.43 12.12 0.39
C LEU A 70 0.46 12.48 -1.11
N ARG A 71 -0.70 12.77 -1.71
CA ARG A 71 -0.81 13.16 -3.13
C ARG A 71 -0.14 14.49 -3.45
N GLN A 72 -0.14 15.42 -2.50
CA GLN A 72 0.53 16.71 -2.65
C GLN A 72 2.06 16.58 -2.65
N MET A 73 2.60 15.46 -2.14
CA MET A 73 4.03 15.21 -2.00
C MET A 73 4.47 13.95 -2.79
N PRO A 74 4.65 14.03 -4.12
CA PRO A 74 4.94 12.87 -4.97
C PRO A 74 6.17 12.05 -4.54
N LEU A 75 7.18 12.70 -3.98
CA LEU A 75 8.37 12.02 -3.44
C LEU A 75 8.02 11.15 -2.22
N LEU A 76 7.19 11.68 -1.31
CA LEU A 76 6.72 10.96 -0.14
C LEU A 76 5.80 9.81 -0.54
N PHE A 77 4.89 10.04 -1.50
CA PHE A 77 4.03 9.00 -2.06
C PHE A 77 4.85 7.81 -2.60
N ASN A 78 5.82 8.08 -3.48
CA ASN A 78 6.68 7.04 -4.06
C ASN A 78 7.53 6.33 -2.99
N ALA A 79 8.01 7.05 -1.98
CA ALA A 79 8.77 6.46 -0.88
C ALA A 79 7.91 5.49 -0.08
N VAL A 80 6.68 5.88 0.26
CA VAL A 80 5.73 5.04 0.99
C VAL A 80 5.30 3.83 0.15
N GLU A 81 5.03 4.01 -1.15
CA GLU A 81 4.71 2.92 -2.08
C GLU A 81 5.86 1.89 -2.16
N LEU A 82 7.11 2.37 -2.29
CA LEU A 82 8.29 1.52 -2.34
C LEU A 82 8.51 0.78 -1.00
N LEU A 83 8.37 1.47 0.13
CA LEU A 83 8.43 0.86 1.45
C LEU A 83 7.35 -0.21 1.62
N GLY A 84 6.14 0.06 1.15
CA GLY A 84 5.04 -0.91 1.14
C GLY A 84 5.34 -2.15 0.30
N ALA A 85 5.90 -1.98 -0.90
CA ALA A 85 6.31 -3.09 -1.75
C ALA A 85 7.41 -3.95 -1.10
N VAL A 86 8.45 -3.32 -0.54
CA VAL A 86 9.52 -4.00 0.20
C VAL A 86 8.94 -4.74 1.42
N TYR A 87 7.96 -4.15 2.08
CA TYR A 87 7.30 -4.77 3.22
C TYR A 87 6.51 -6.02 2.84
N LEU A 88 5.73 -5.96 1.75
CA LEU A 88 5.01 -7.12 1.21
C LEU A 88 5.99 -8.24 0.84
N LEU A 89 7.15 -7.89 0.27
CA LEU A 89 8.22 -8.85 -0.01
C LEU A 89 8.78 -9.48 1.27
N TRP A 90 9.02 -8.67 2.30
CA TRP A 90 9.52 -9.14 3.59
C TRP A 90 8.52 -10.08 4.29
N ILE A 91 7.24 -9.69 4.41
CA ILE A 91 6.18 -10.56 4.94
C ILE A 91 6.08 -11.85 4.12
N GLY A 92 6.01 -11.73 2.78
CA GLY A 92 5.87 -12.89 1.90
C GLY A 92 7.00 -13.91 2.11
N SER A 93 8.24 -13.41 2.28
CA SER A 93 9.40 -14.25 2.59
C SER A 93 9.32 -14.92 3.97
N HIS A 94 8.77 -14.22 4.98
CA HIS A 94 8.56 -14.77 6.31
C HIS A 94 7.51 -15.88 6.31
N LEU A 95 6.43 -15.69 5.56
CA LEU A 95 5.35 -16.67 5.39
C LEU A 95 5.82 -17.93 4.64
N LEU A 96 6.69 -17.79 3.64
CA LEU A 96 7.32 -18.95 2.99
C LEU A 96 8.16 -19.80 3.96
N ARG A 97 8.71 -19.17 5.00
CA ARG A 97 9.55 -19.83 6.01
C ARG A 97 8.74 -20.40 7.17
N SER A 98 7.41 -20.33 7.13
CA SER A 98 6.59 -20.81 8.23
C SER A 98 6.70 -22.33 8.42
N ARG A 99 6.54 -22.73 9.68
CA ARG A 99 6.64 -24.12 10.17
C ARG A 99 5.40 -24.44 11.00
N ALA A 100 5.04 -25.72 11.06
CA ALA A 100 3.96 -26.18 11.94
C ALA A 100 4.27 -25.76 13.39
N ARG A 101 3.30 -25.11 14.05
CA ARG A 101 3.42 -24.65 15.43
C ARG A 101 2.36 -25.30 16.30
N GLU A 102 2.76 -25.77 17.47
CA GLU A 102 1.83 -26.36 18.42
C GLU A 102 1.02 -25.28 19.14
N THR A 103 -0.30 -25.36 19.04
CA THR A 103 -1.22 -24.51 19.80
C THR A 103 -1.34 -25.10 21.22
N PRO A 104 -1.09 -24.32 22.29
CA PRO A 104 -1.22 -24.79 23.67
C PRO A 104 -2.67 -25.17 23.96
N SER A 105 -2.92 -26.41 24.38
CA SER A 105 -4.25 -26.84 24.83
C SER A 105 -4.34 -26.68 26.34
N HIS A 106 -4.91 -25.57 26.81
CA HIS A 106 -5.33 -25.47 28.21
C HIS A 106 -6.82 -25.11 28.26
N SER A 107 -7.63 -26.15 28.47
CA SER A 107 -9.06 -26.05 28.74
C SER A 107 -9.29 -25.83 30.23
N VAL A 108 -9.42 -24.56 30.65
CA VAL A 108 -10.10 -24.23 31.90
C VAL A 108 -11.13 -23.16 31.58
N ARG A 109 -12.41 -23.51 31.73
CA ARG A 109 -13.54 -22.57 31.65
C ARG A 109 -13.37 -21.54 32.76
N SER A 110 -12.78 -20.39 32.45
CA SER A 110 -12.87 -19.21 33.33
C SER A 110 -14.03 -18.34 32.87
N THR A 111 -14.51 -17.48 33.76
CA THR A 111 -15.43 -16.39 33.39
C THR A 111 -14.86 -15.60 32.21
N SER A 112 -15.70 -15.31 31.21
CA SER A 112 -15.26 -14.52 30.06
C SER A 112 -14.96 -13.09 30.53
N PRO A 113 -13.88 -12.45 30.05
CA PRO A 113 -13.63 -11.04 30.29
C PRO A 113 -14.84 -10.20 29.85
N SER A 114 -15.04 -9.02 30.45
CA SER A 114 -16.11 -8.11 30.02
C SER A 114 -15.95 -7.71 28.55
N LEU A 115 -17.05 -7.39 27.87
CA LEU A 115 -17.04 -6.99 26.46
C LEU A 115 -16.09 -5.81 26.20
N GLY A 116 -16.07 -4.81 27.08
CA GLY A 116 -15.16 -3.67 26.99
C GLY A 116 -13.68 -4.07 27.06
N LYS A 117 -13.34 -5.03 27.93
CA LYS A 117 -11.95 -5.54 28.03
C LYS A 117 -11.56 -6.34 26.78
N GLN A 118 -12.48 -7.12 26.22
CA GLN A 118 -12.25 -7.82 24.96
C GLN A 118 -12.04 -6.83 23.79
N LEU A 119 -12.88 -5.80 23.70
CA LEU A 119 -12.76 -4.73 22.70
C LEU A 119 -11.40 -4.04 22.79
N LEU A 120 -10.98 -3.62 23.99
CA LEU A 120 -9.72 -2.92 24.18
C LEU A 120 -8.51 -3.82 23.86
N LEU A 121 -8.58 -5.10 24.23
CA LEU A 121 -7.54 -6.08 23.89
C LEU A 121 -7.45 -6.32 22.37
N GLY A 122 -8.58 -6.42 21.68
CA GLY A 122 -8.60 -6.62 20.22
C GLY A 122 -8.09 -5.39 19.47
N LEU A 123 -8.51 -4.20 19.93
CA LEU A 123 -8.04 -2.92 19.43
C LEU A 123 -6.53 -2.79 19.62
N GLY A 124 -6.05 -2.99 20.85
CA GLY A 124 -4.64 -2.92 21.20
C GLY A 124 -3.81 -3.94 20.41
N SER A 125 -4.30 -5.17 20.26
CA SER A 125 -3.61 -6.19 19.47
C SER A 125 -3.47 -5.78 18.00
N SER A 126 -4.48 -5.14 17.42
CA SER A 126 -4.42 -4.73 16.01
C SER A 126 -3.55 -3.50 15.81
N LEU A 127 -3.61 -2.52 16.71
CA LEU A 127 -2.80 -1.31 16.66
C LEU A 127 -1.32 -1.53 17.00
N LEU A 128 -1.01 -2.54 17.82
CA LEU A 128 0.36 -2.93 18.11
C LEU A 128 0.90 -3.93 17.09
N ASN A 129 0.08 -4.37 16.12
CA ASN A 129 0.49 -5.31 15.09
C ASN A 129 1.16 -4.55 13.93
N PRO A 130 2.51 -4.59 13.81
CA PRO A 130 3.19 -3.92 12.71
C PRO A 130 2.76 -4.48 11.34
N LYS A 131 2.21 -5.71 11.30
CA LYS A 131 1.58 -6.30 10.10
C LYS A 131 0.51 -5.40 9.54
N ASN A 132 -0.44 -5.00 10.39
CA ASN A 132 -1.65 -4.31 9.95
C ASN A 132 -1.32 -2.89 9.50
N ALA A 133 -0.50 -2.16 10.28
CA ALA A 133 -0.06 -0.81 9.95
C ALA A 133 0.61 -0.74 8.57
N LEU A 134 1.61 -1.59 8.36
CA LEU A 134 2.42 -1.58 7.14
C LEU A 134 1.67 -2.22 5.95
N PHE A 135 0.79 -3.19 6.20
CA PHE A 135 -0.06 -3.79 5.17
C PHE A 135 -1.06 -2.78 4.61
N TYR A 136 -1.83 -2.07 5.44
CA TYR A 136 -2.80 -1.10 4.93
C TYR A 136 -2.13 0.09 4.25
N LEU A 137 -0.98 0.52 4.77
CA LEU A 137 -0.17 1.54 4.14
C LEU A 137 0.30 1.10 2.74
N ALA A 138 0.82 -0.13 2.61
CA ALA A 138 1.25 -0.70 1.33
C ALA A 138 0.07 -0.88 0.37
N LEU A 139 -1.04 -1.45 0.84
CA LEU A 139 -2.19 -1.79 0.01
C LEU A 139 -2.85 -0.53 -0.55
N MET A 140 -3.03 0.50 0.26
CA MET A 140 -3.61 1.75 -0.20
C MET A 140 -2.71 2.52 -1.14
N THR A 141 -1.40 2.61 -0.86
CA THR A 141 -0.49 3.34 -1.76
C THR A 141 -0.24 2.62 -3.08
N ALA A 142 -0.11 1.30 -3.06
CA ALA A 142 0.18 0.50 -4.25
C ALA A 142 -1.04 0.26 -5.16
N LEU A 143 -2.24 0.14 -4.59
CA LEU A 143 -3.45 -0.20 -5.36
C LEU A 143 -4.42 0.96 -5.52
N LEU A 144 -4.51 1.84 -4.54
CA LEU A 144 -5.33 3.04 -4.61
C LEU A 144 -4.42 4.22 -4.94
N GLY A 145 -3.91 4.19 -6.18
CA GLY A 145 -3.05 5.24 -6.73
C GLY A 145 -3.67 6.64 -6.68
N PRO A 146 -2.96 7.67 -7.18
CA PRO A 146 -3.37 9.07 -7.06
C PRO A 146 -4.73 9.38 -7.72
N HIS A 147 -5.21 8.53 -8.62
CA HIS A 147 -6.43 8.72 -9.39
C HIS A 147 -7.72 8.18 -8.73
N VAL A 148 -7.64 7.60 -7.53
CA VAL A 148 -8.81 7.00 -6.87
C VAL A 148 -9.59 8.04 -6.05
N THR A 149 -10.90 8.11 -6.24
CA THR A 149 -11.74 9.09 -5.53
C THR A 149 -11.84 8.78 -4.04
N PHE A 150 -12.19 9.78 -3.22
CA PHE A 150 -12.43 9.58 -1.79
C PHE A 150 -13.55 8.55 -1.54
N ILE A 151 -14.62 8.58 -2.35
CA ILE A 151 -15.74 7.65 -2.25
C ILE A 151 -15.26 6.20 -2.48
N GLN A 152 -14.44 5.98 -3.51
CA GLN A 152 -13.87 4.66 -3.80
C GLN A 152 -12.97 4.16 -2.67
N GLN A 153 -12.15 5.04 -2.09
CA GLN A 153 -11.32 4.72 -0.94
C GLN A 153 -12.16 4.35 0.30
N ALA A 154 -13.19 5.15 0.61
CA ALA A 154 -14.09 4.88 1.72
C ALA A 154 -14.86 3.56 1.53
N ALA A 155 -15.36 3.30 0.33
CA ALA A 155 -16.07 2.06 0.00
C ALA A 155 -15.15 0.83 0.16
N CYS A 156 -13.92 0.89 -0.35
CA CYS A 156 -12.93 -0.16 -0.16
C CYS A 156 -12.58 -0.34 1.33
N GLY A 157 -12.46 0.76 2.07
CA GLY A 157 -12.16 0.74 3.50
C GLY A 157 -13.25 0.09 4.36
N ILE A 158 -14.50 0.44 4.10
CA ILE A 158 -15.67 -0.18 4.74
C ILE A 158 -15.72 -1.67 4.41
N TRP A 159 -15.53 -2.03 3.13
CA TRP A 159 -15.50 -3.42 2.70
C TRP A 159 -14.39 -4.21 3.41
N MET A 160 -13.15 -3.71 3.44
CA MET A 160 -12.03 -4.38 4.10
C MET A 160 -12.28 -4.59 5.60
N THR A 161 -12.83 -3.58 6.28
CA THR A 161 -13.16 -3.65 7.71
C THR A 161 -14.26 -4.67 7.99
N ALA A 162 -15.29 -4.69 7.14
CA ALA A 162 -16.36 -5.68 7.23
C ALA A 162 -15.84 -7.11 6.99
N VAL A 163 -14.95 -7.30 6.00
CA VAL A 163 -14.34 -8.59 5.71
C VAL A 163 -13.48 -9.07 6.88
N VAL A 164 -12.72 -8.20 7.55
CA VAL A 164 -11.96 -8.54 8.77
C VAL A 164 -12.91 -9.04 9.85
N LEU A 165 -13.98 -8.30 10.16
CA LEU A 165 -14.94 -8.69 11.19
C LEU A 165 -15.62 -10.03 10.87
N LEU A 166 -16.08 -10.21 9.63
CA LEU A 166 -16.74 -11.44 9.19
C LEU A 166 -15.77 -12.63 9.23
N TRP A 167 -14.52 -12.43 8.80
CA TRP A 167 -13.48 -13.43 8.86
C TRP A 167 -13.18 -13.85 10.30
N ASP A 168 -13.02 -12.90 11.21
CA ASP A 168 -12.73 -13.19 12.62
C ASP A 168 -13.88 -13.95 13.29
N LEU A 169 -15.13 -13.53 13.05
CA LEU A 169 -16.31 -14.23 13.55
C LEU A 169 -16.41 -15.65 13.00
N LEU A 170 -16.18 -15.82 11.70
CA LEU A 170 -16.15 -17.13 11.05
C LEU A 170 -15.05 -18.00 11.67
N LEU A 171 -13.86 -17.45 11.87
CA LEU A 171 -12.72 -18.16 12.45
C LEU A 171 -13.04 -18.65 13.86
N VAL A 172 -13.65 -17.81 14.69
CA VAL A 172 -14.07 -18.17 16.05
C VAL A 172 -15.10 -19.31 16.03
N VAL A 173 -16.08 -19.27 15.12
CA VAL A 173 -17.07 -20.36 14.95
C VAL A 173 -16.40 -21.65 14.50
N LEU A 174 -15.50 -21.58 13.52
CA LEU A 174 -14.78 -22.74 12.99
C LEU A 174 -13.86 -23.36 14.05
N ILE A 175 -13.12 -22.56 14.80
CA ILE A 175 -12.23 -23.02 15.87
C ILE A 175 -13.01 -23.61 17.05
N ALA A 176 -14.25 -23.18 17.28
CA ALA A 176 -15.10 -23.79 18.31
C ALA A 176 -15.42 -25.27 18.03
N LEU A 177 -15.22 -25.76 16.80
CA LEU A 177 -15.36 -27.16 16.42
C LEU A 177 -14.04 -27.92 16.66
N PRO A 178 -14.00 -28.90 17.59
CA PRO A 178 -12.76 -29.62 17.94
C PRO A 178 -12.13 -30.39 16.77
N GLN A 179 -12.95 -30.85 15.81
CA GLN A 179 -12.49 -31.52 14.58
C GLN A 179 -11.68 -30.58 13.67
N VAL A 180 -12.02 -29.29 13.65
CA VAL A 180 -11.34 -28.27 12.85
C VAL A 180 -9.98 -27.94 13.47
N GLN A 181 -9.88 -27.89 14.81
CA GLN A 181 -8.64 -27.56 15.52
C GLN A 181 -7.47 -28.47 15.12
N HIS A 182 -7.71 -29.79 15.02
CA HIS A 182 -6.68 -30.74 14.60
C HIS A 182 -6.24 -30.58 13.14
N ARG A 183 -7.17 -30.27 12.24
CA ARG A 183 -6.86 -30.05 10.81
C ARG A 183 -6.19 -28.69 10.58
N LEU A 184 -6.60 -27.65 11.30
CA LEU A 184 -6.07 -26.29 11.17
C LEU A 184 -4.58 -26.27 11.50
N LYS A 185 -4.12 -27.01 12.52
CA LYS A 185 -2.70 -27.13 12.88
C LYS A 185 -1.79 -27.53 11.71
N HIS A 186 -2.25 -28.43 10.84
CA HIS A 186 -1.48 -28.89 9.67
C HIS A 186 -1.74 -28.09 8.40
N LEU A 187 -2.82 -27.31 8.33
CA LEU A 187 -3.19 -26.54 7.16
C LEU A 187 -2.64 -25.10 7.20
N ILE A 188 -2.50 -24.52 8.41
CA ILE A 188 -2.03 -23.14 8.60
C ILE A 188 -0.68 -22.92 7.89
N TRP A 189 0.32 -23.78 8.12
CA TRP A 189 1.63 -23.59 7.48
C TRP A 189 1.62 -23.73 5.95
N ARG A 190 0.67 -24.50 5.37
CA ARG A 190 0.51 -24.58 3.91
C ARG A 190 -0.14 -23.33 3.35
N ILE A 191 -1.18 -22.85 4.03
CA ILE A 191 -1.89 -21.61 3.70
C ILE A 191 -0.92 -20.42 3.79
N GLU A 192 -0.12 -20.35 4.85
CA GLU A 192 0.93 -19.34 5.02
C GLU A 192 1.91 -19.36 3.85
N ARG A 193 2.45 -20.51 3.47
CA ARG A 193 3.38 -20.61 2.34
C ARG A 193 2.77 -20.17 1.02
N LEU A 194 1.53 -20.57 0.73
CA LEU A 194 0.84 -20.15 -0.49
C LEU A 194 0.58 -18.64 -0.49
N ALA A 195 0.07 -18.10 0.62
CA ALA A 195 -0.12 -16.67 0.79
C ALA A 195 1.19 -15.90 0.65
N GLY A 196 2.28 -16.41 1.23
CA GLY A 196 3.62 -15.85 1.12
C GLY A 196 4.12 -15.80 -0.31
N GLY A 197 3.94 -16.87 -1.09
CA GLY A 197 4.30 -16.92 -2.51
C GLY A 197 3.53 -15.89 -3.35
N ILE A 198 2.22 -15.76 -3.12
CA ILE A 198 1.40 -14.77 -3.84
C ILE A 198 1.76 -13.34 -3.42
N LEU A 199 1.99 -13.09 -2.12
CA LEU A 199 2.45 -11.79 -1.63
C LEU A 199 3.81 -11.40 -2.20
N LEU A 200 4.73 -12.35 -2.37
CA LEU A 200 6.01 -12.09 -3.03
C LEU A 200 5.84 -11.70 -4.49
N ALA A 201 5.00 -12.43 -5.23
CA ALA A 201 4.71 -12.12 -6.63
C ALA A 201 4.07 -10.73 -6.76
N PHE A 202 3.10 -10.44 -5.90
CA PHE A 202 2.40 -9.15 -5.88
C PHE A 202 3.32 -7.99 -5.46
N GLY A 203 4.05 -8.14 -4.35
CA GLY A 203 5.01 -7.14 -3.88
C GLY A 203 6.15 -6.90 -4.89
N GLY A 204 6.60 -7.96 -5.58
CA GLY A 204 7.60 -7.86 -6.65
C GLY A 204 7.08 -7.08 -7.86
N TRP A 205 5.82 -7.33 -8.26
CA TRP A 205 5.18 -6.54 -9.33
C TRP A 205 5.10 -5.06 -8.94
N VAL A 206 4.57 -4.74 -7.75
CA VAL A 206 4.49 -3.35 -7.27
C VAL A 206 5.87 -2.70 -7.22
N PHE A 207 6.88 -3.40 -6.71
CA PHE A 207 8.26 -2.90 -6.64
C PHE A 207 8.82 -2.55 -8.03
N VAL A 208 8.64 -3.43 -9.01
CA VAL A 208 9.06 -3.19 -10.40
C VAL A 208 8.27 -2.04 -11.03
N ALA A 209 6.96 -1.96 -10.79
CA ALA A 209 6.10 -0.89 -11.28
C ALA A 209 6.55 0.48 -10.75
N CYS A 210 6.80 0.57 -9.43
CA CYS A 210 7.29 1.78 -8.78
C CYS A 210 8.67 2.19 -9.31
N LEU A 211 9.61 1.24 -9.46
CA LEU A 211 10.94 1.52 -10.05
C LEU A 211 10.85 2.03 -11.50
N CYS A 212 9.97 1.44 -12.31
CA CYS A 212 9.71 1.91 -13.68
C CYS A 212 9.11 3.32 -13.69
N GLY A 213 8.20 3.63 -12.76
CA GLY A 213 7.64 4.98 -12.56
C GLY A 213 8.71 6.01 -12.21
N ILE A 214 9.55 5.71 -11.22
CA ILE A 214 10.66 6.57 -10.78
C ILE A 214 11.66 6.80 -11.93
N ARG A 215 12.03 5.74 -12.66
CA ARG A 215 12.91 5.84 -13.84
C ARG A 215 12.30 6.70 -14.95
N ARG A 216 10.99 6.63 -15.16
CA ARG A 216 10.28 7.47 -16.14
C ARG A 216 10.32 8.95 -15.75
N ILE A 217 10.10 9.28 -14.49
CA ILE A 217 10.20 10.66 -13.96
C ILE A 217 11.63 11.20 -14.11
N GLY A 218 12.64 10.39 -13.75
CA GLY A 218 14.05 10.75 -13.91
C GLY A 218 14.40 11.02 -15.38
N ARG A 219 13.93 10.18 -16.30
CA ARG A 219 14.15 10.36 -17.75
C ARG A 219 13.46 11.62 -18.27
N GLN A 220 12.24 11.92 -17.82
CA GLN A 220 11.54 13.17 -18.19
C GLN A 220 12.28 14.41 -17.69
N ARG A 221 12.77 14.43 -16.45
CA ARG A 221 13.55 15.56 -15.91
C ARG A 221 14.84 15.78 -16.70
N VAL A 222 15.53 14.72 -17.07
CA VAL A 222 16.74 14.79 -17.90
C VAL A 222 16.40 15.30 -19.31
N THR A 223 15.34 14.80 -19.94
CA THR A 223 14.89 15.28 -21.26
C THR A 223 14.46 16.74 -21.23
N VAL A 224 13.75 17.19 -20.19
CA VAL A 224 13.34 18.59 -20.03
C VAL A 224 14.55 19.49 -19.77
N ALA A 225 15.49 19.07 -18.93
CA ALA A 225 16.73 19.81 -18.67
C ALA A 225 17.61 19.90 -19.93
N LEU A 226 17.73 18.80 -20.69
CA LEU A 226 18.43 18.78 -21.99
C LEU A 226 17.73 19.67 -23.02
N SER A 227 16.39 19.63 -23.08
CA SER A 227 15.59 20.50 -23.94
C SER A 227 15.87 21.96 -23.60
N LEU A 228 15.70 22.38 -22.33
CA LEU A 228 15.96 23.74 -21.86
C LEU A 228 17.41 24.19 -22.12
N PHE A 229 18.39 23.32 -21.89
CA PHE A 229 19.80 23.60 -22.18
C PHE A 229 20.03 23.81 -23.69
N ASN A 230 19.39 23.01 -24.53
CA ASN A 230 19.51 23.13 -25.97
C ASN A 230 18.79 24.38 -26.50
N THR A 231 17.63 24.74 -25.93
CA THR A 231 16.93 25.99 -26.24
C THR A 231 17.79 27.20 -25.89
N HIS A 232 18.45 27.20 -24.72
CA HIS A 232 19.37 28.27 -24.34
C HIS A 232 20.58 28.38 -25.27
N ARG A 233 21.18 27.26 -25.68
CA ARG A 233 22.27 27.25 -26.69
C ARG A 233 21.81 27.79 -28.04
N LEU A 234 20.64 27.39 -28.52
CA LEU A 234 20.04 27.88 -29.77
C LEU A 234 19.73 29.37 -29.69
N TYR A 235 19.25 29.86 -28.56
CA TYR A 235 19.01 31.28 -28.33
C TYR A 235 20.31 32.10 -28.34
N ALA A 236 21.33 31.63 -27.62
CA ALA A 236 22.65 32.27 -27.59
C ALA A 236 23.32 32.32 -28.97
N ALA A 237 23.25 31.21 -29.73
CA ALA A 237 23.80 31.14 -31.09
C ALA A 237 23.07 32.10 -32.06
N ARG A 238 21.74 32.18 -31.98
CA ARG A 238 20.96 33.14 -32.77
C ARG A 238 21.31 34.58 -32.40
N HIS A 239 21.47 34.88 -31.11
CA HIS A 239 21.83 36.23 -30.65
C HIS A 239 23.24 36.64 -31.11
N LEU A 240 24.25 35.75 -31.03
CA LEU A 240 25.58 36.01 -31.57
C LEU A 240 25.55 36.23 -33.09
N SER A 241 24.78 35.42 -33.83
CA SER A 241 24.66 35.58 -35.28
C SER A 241 23.96 36.89 -35.69
N ALA A 242 23.03 37.39 -34.87
CA ALA A 242 22.38 38.68 -35.08
C ALA A 242 23.34 39.84 -34.80
N VAL A 243 24.11 39.76 -33.71
CA VAL A 243 25.14 40.76 -33.37
C VAL A 243 26.21 40.81 -34.45
N HIS A 244 26.70 39.66 -34.93
CA HIS A 244 27.73 39.61 -35.97
C HIS A 244 27.22 40.19 -37.30
N ARG A 245 25.97 39.91 -37.71
CA ARG A 245 25.35 40.53 -38.88
C ARG A 245 25.17 42.04 -38.74
N SER A 246 24.79 42.52 -37.56
CA SER A 246 24.63 43.95 -37.28
C SER A 246 25.98 44.68 -37.29
N PHE A 247 27.04 44.04 -36.78
CA PHE A 247 28.41 44.55 -36.84
C PHE A 247 28.95 44.58 -38.28
N ALA A 248 28.76 43.50 -39.05
CA ALA A 248 29.15 43.43 -40.45
C ALA A 248 28.42 44.49 -41.31
N ALA A 249 27.13 44.75 -41.05
CA ALA A 249 26.37 45.79 -41.73
C ALA A 249 26.88 47.21 -41.39
N LYS A 250 27.30 47.46 -40.13
CA LYS A 250 27.90 48.74 -39.72
C LYS A 250 29.30 48.95 -40.31
N CYS A 251 30.13 47.91 -40.41
CA CYS A 251 31.46 48.01 -41.01
C CYS A 251 31.41 48.16 -42.54
N GLY A 252 30.45 47.52 -43.22
CA GLY A 252 30.24 47.69 -44.66
C GLY A 252 29.80 49.11 -45.06
N GLY A 253 29.14 49.84 -44.16
CA GLY A 253 28.78 51.25 -44.37
C GLY A 253 29.96 52.23 -44.27
N PHE A 254 31.09 51.82 -43.67
CA PHE A 254 32.26 52.70 -43.52
C PHE A 254 33.16 52.73 -44.77
N SER A 255 33.02 51.75 -45.67
CA SER A 255 33.80 51.70 -46.93
C SER A 255 33.18 52.53 -48.06
N ALA A 256 31.94 53.03 -47.89
CA ALA A 256 31.23 53.80 -48.91
C ALA A 256 31.45 55.33 -48.82
N HIS A 257 32.14 55.82 -47.78
CA HIS A 257 32.40 57.26 -47.59
C HIS A 257 33.82 57.71 -47.95
N ALA A 258 34.69 56.80 -48.42
CA ALA A 258 36.07 57.11 -48.79
C ALA A 258 36.26 57.49 -50.28
N THR A 259 35.20 57.50 -51.10
CA THR A 259 35.29 57.74 -52.56
C THR A 259 34.74 59.11 -52.99
N ILE A 260 34.81 60.14 -52.14
CA ILE A 260 34.38 61.52 -52.45
C ILE A 260 35.56 62.52 -52.41
N PHE A 261 36.80 62.07 -52.22
CA PHE A 261 37.99 62.92 -52.34
C PHE A 261 39.06 62.25 -53.19
N SER A 262 38.93 62.35 -54.51
CA SER A 262 40.00 62.27 -55.52
C SER A 262 39.49 62.83 -56.84
#